data_AF-A0A3B8UMD6-F1
#
_entry.id   AF-A0A3B8UMD6-F1
#
_cell.length_a   1.000
_cell.length_b   1.000
_cell.length_c   1.000
_cell.angle_alpha   90.00
_cell.angle_beta   90.00
_cell.angle_gamma   90.00
#
_symmetry.space_group_name_H-M   'P 1'
#
loop_
_entity.id
_entity.type
_entity.pdbx_description
1 polymer ?
#
loop_
_entity_poly.entity_id
_entity_poly.type
_entity_poly.pdbx_seq_one_letter_code
_entity_poly.pdbx_strand_id
1 'polypeptide(L)'
;MTRHILPLISALAIVGLSAAPAAALDLVRKSAAPSSSAQAAVPAVTAADRVMGRADAPVTVIEYASFTCNHCADWTNEVLPQFKARYIDTGKVRLVFRDMPTAPAPIASTAAGIARCAAPERFFDVAHSFMSGQSAAFEKGDAREWFMNAIAVSGRTQEQIEACLKAPATSQALQAEVEGAVAAGVTGTPSFFVNGKRIEDHSLQALSAAIDPLIRAR
;
A
#
# COMPACT_ATOMS: atom_id res chain seq x y z
N MET A 1 -53.21 -37.32 -21.31
CA MET A 1 -53.39 -38.77 -21.07
C MET A 1 -52.17 -39.27 -20.33
N THR A 2 -52.22 -39.29 -19.00
CA THR A 2 -52.37 -40.53 -18.21
C THR A 2 -51.28 -41.56 -18.52
N ARG A 3 -50.27 -41.71 -17.64
CA ARG A 3 -50.33 -42.61 -16.47
C ARG A 3 -48.94 -42.85 -15.87
N HIS A 4 -48.90 -42.66 -14.55
CA HIS A 4 -47.98 -43.32 -13.62
C HIS A 4 -47.86 -44.81 -13.87
N ILE A 5 -46.67 -45.40 -13.73
CA ILE A 5 -46.49 -46.74 -13.15
C ILE A 5 -45.15 -46.77 -12.39
N LEU A 6 -45.24 -46.73 -11.06
CA LEU A 6 -44.26 -47.30 -10.13
C LEU A 6 -44.63 -48.78 -9.95
N PRO A 7 -43.68 -49.70 -9.72
CA PRO A 7 -43.97 -50.68 -8.67
C PRO A 7 -42.77 -51.22 -7.85
N LEU A 8 -43.11 -51.50 -6.59
CA LEU A 8 -42.70 -52.61 -5.69
C LEU A 8 -41.20 -52.77 -5.34
N ILE A 9 -40.74 -52.59 -4.09
CA ILE A 9 -41.05 -53.16 -2.75
C ILE A 9 -40.65 -54.64 -2.57
N SER A 10 -39.92 -54.89 -1.46
CA SER A 10 -39.64 -56.16 -0.72
C SER A 10 -38.24 -56.74 -0.99
N ALA A 11 -37.43 -57.24 -0.05
CA ALA A 11 -37.59 -57.67 1.35
C ALA A 11 -36.18 -57.62 2.03
N LEU A 12 -36.04 -57.13 3.26
CA LEU A 12 -35.97 -57.88 4.53
C LEU A 12 -34.71 -58.76 4.73
N ALA A 13 -33.84 -58.37 5.67
CA ALA A 13 -33.19 -59.29 6.61
C ALA A 13 -32.57 -58.53 7.79
N ILE A 14 -33.04 -58.89 8.99
CA ILE A 14 -32.65 -58.39 10.30
C ILE A 14 -31.49 -59.25 10.80
N VAL A 15 -30.39 -58.65 11.27
CA VAL A 15 -29.50 -59.30 12.25
C VAL A 15 -29.07 -58.25 13.26
N GLY A 16 -29.57 -58.40 14.49
CA GLY A 16 -29.15 -57.63 15.64
C GLY A 16 -27.76 -58.06 16.11
N LEU A 17 -27.00 -57.12 16.65
CA LEU A 17 -25.78 -57.41 17.37
C LEU A 17 -25.65 -56.47 18.58
N SER A 18 -25.96 -57.06 19.73
CA SER A 18 -25.29 -56.94 21.04
C SER A 18 -24.92 -55.56 21.59
N ALA A 19 -25.47 -55.27 22.76
CA ALA A 19 -25.14 -54.13 23.62
C ALA A 19 -23.87 -54.34 24.46
N ALA A 20 -23.23 -53.19 24.75
CA ALA A 20 -22.32 -52.83 25.86
C ALA A 20 -20.82 -53.18 25.73
N PRO A 21 -19.89 -52.40 26.36
CA PRO A 21 -20.11 -51.31 27.33
C PRO A 21 -19.47 -49.95 26.99
N ALA A 22 -19.93 -48.93 27.71
CA ALA A 22 -19.36 -47.60 27.78
C ALA A 22 -17.92 -47.64 28.34
N ALA A 23 -16.97 -47.18 27.52
CA ALA A 23 -15.63 -46.82 27.96
C ALA A 23 -15.46 -45.31 27.75
N ALA A 24 -15.20 -44.62 28.85
CA ALA A 24 -14.89 -43.20 28.90
C ALA A 24 -13.73 -42.88 27.95
N LEU A 25 -13.96 -41.94 27.03
CA LEU A 25 -12.89 -41.28 26.28
C LEU A 25 -12.81 -39.85 26.79
N ASP A 26 -11.78 -39.66 27.59
CA ASP A 26 -11.33 -38.42 28.18
C ASP A 26 -11.29 -37.28 27.16
N LEU A 27 -11.74 -36.14 27.68
CA LEU A 27 -11.74 -34.82 27.09
C LEU A 27 -10.30 -34.39 26.72
N VAL A 28 -9.83 -34.74 25.52
CA VAL A 28 -8.76 -33.96 24.88
C VAL A 28 -9.42 -32.77 24.20
N ARG A 29 -9.79 -31.76 25.00
CA ARG A 29 -9.91 -30.39 24.52
C ARG A 29 -8.51 -29.92 24.16
N LYS A 30 -8.09 -30.23 22.93
CA LYS A 30 -6.90 -29.65 22.32
C LYS A 30 -7.13 -28.15 22.27
N SER A 31 -6.54 -27.44 23.22
CA SER A 31 -6.57 -25.98 23.28
C SER A 31 -6.02 -25.47 21.97
N ALA A 32 -6.90 -24.99 21.10
CA ALA A 32 -6.50 -24.22 19.93
C ALA A 32 -5.88 -22.94 20.49
N ALA A 33 -4.56 -22.84 20.45
CA ALA A 33 -3.87 -21.58 20.65
C ALA A 33 -4.51 -20.54 19.71
N PRO A 34 -4.71 -19.29 20.15
CA PRO A 34 -5.24 -18.28 19.25
C PRO A 34 -4.29 -18.18 18.07
N SER A 35 -4.81 -18.46 16.88
CA SER A 35 -4.15 -18.13 15.63
C SER A 35 -3.91 -16.63 15.66
N SER A 36 -2.68 -16.23 15.99
CA SER A 36 -2.23 -14.86 15.75
C SER A 36 -2.49 -14.63 14.27
N SER A 37 -3.50 -13.82 13.95
CA SER A 37 -3.69 -13.28 12.62
C SER A 37 -2.34 -12.71 12.23
N ALA A 38 -1.64 -13.33 11.28
CA ALA A 38 -0.44 -12.73 10.72
C ALA A 38 -0.91 -11.42 10.10
N GLN A 39 -0.75 -10.30 10.82
CA GLN A 39 -0.94 -8.99 10.24
C GLN A 39 -0.09 -8.97 8.98
N ALA A 40 -0.71 -8.62 7.85
CA ALA A 40 -0.04 -8.36 6.60
C ALA A 40 1.21 -7.51 6.89
N ALA A 41 2.38 -8.11 6.75
CA ALA A 41 3.61 -7.49 7.21
C ALA A 41 4.02 -6.44 6.19
N VAL A 42 4.04 -5.17 6.61
CA VAL A 42 4.57 -4.08 5.78
C VAL A 42 6.03 -4.42 5.44
N PRO A 43 6.40 -4.52 4.14
CA PRO A 43 7.78 -4.81 3.77
C PRO A 43 8.75 -3.81 4.41
N ALA A 44 9.90 -4.30 4.87
CA ALA A 44 10.91 -3.48 5.51
C ALA A 44 11.35 -2.31 4.59
N VAL A 45 11.75 -1.19 5.19
CA VAL A 45 12.36 -0.07 4.45
C VAL A 45 13.74 -0.48 3.98
N THR A 46 14.06 -0.18 2.73
CA THR A 46 15.31 -0.54 2.05
C THR A 46 15.98 0.71 1.46
N ALA A 47 17.20 0.55 0.96
CA ALA A 47 17.88 1.62 0.23
C ALA A 47 17.20 1.98 -1.11
N ALA A 48 16.28 1.13 -1.61
CA ALA A 48 15.52 1.41 -2.82
C ALA A 48 14.36 2.38 -2.59
N ASP A 49 13.92 2.55 -1.34
CA ASP A 49 12.83 3.45 -0.97
C ASP A 49 13.18 4.94 -1.22
N ARG A 50 12.15 5.77 -1.35
CA ARG A 50 12.30 7.22 -1.46
C ARG A 50 11.98 7.85 -0.13
N VAL A 51 12.98 8.48 0.48
CA VAL A 51 12.93 8.88 1.89
C VAL A 51 13.14 10.38 2.03
N MET A 52 12.22 11.04 2.73
CA MET A 52 12.35 12.43 3.17
C MET A 52 12.63 12.45 4.68
N GLY A 53 13.58 13.26 5.11
CA GLY A 53 13.98 13.38 6.52
C GLY A 53 15.24 12.60 6.86
N ARG A 54 15.60 12.61 8.14
CA ARG A 54 16.83 11.98 8.62
C ARG A 54 16.75 10.46 8.57
N ALA A 55 17.81 9.81 8.10
CA ALA A 55 17.89 8.36 8.03
C ALA A 55 17.73 7.68 9.41
N ASP A 56 18.15 8.34 10.50
CA ASP A 56 18.10 7.87 11.88
C ASP A 56 16.90 8.39 12.69
N ALA A 57 15.90 8.99 12.03
CA ALA A 57 14.69 9.44 12.71
C ALA A 57 14.01 8.28 13.47
N PRO A 58 13.56 8.52 14.73
CA PRO A 58 13.03 7.46 15.60
C PRO A 58 11.71 6.86 15.14
N VAL A 59 10.97 7.55 14.26
CA VAL A 59 9.70 7.11 13.71
C VAL A 59 9.79 7.05 12.18
N THR A 60 9.36 5.93 11.60
CA THR A 60 9.19 5.76 10.17
C THR A 60 7.71 5.86 9.82
N VAL A 61 7.38 6.74 8.89
CA VAL A 61 6.07 6.79 8.26
C VAL A 61 6.20 6.32 6.82
N ILE A 62 5.44 5.30 6.44
CA ILE A 62 5.36 4.83 5.04
C ILE A 62 4.04 5.31 4.46
N GLU A 63 4.10 5.97 3.32
CA GLU A 63 2.98 6.35 2.48
C GLU A 63 3.00 5.50 1.22
N TYR A 64 1.93 4.73 0.99
CA TYR A 64 1.62 4.18 -0.32
C TYR A 64 0.71 5.17 -1.05
N ALA A 65 1.17 5.69 -2.18
CA ALA A 65 0.49 6.76 -2.91
C ALA A 65 0.51 6.56 -4.42
N SER A 66 -0.37 7.27 -5.11
CA SER A 66 -0.41 7.34 -6.57
C SER A 66 -0.47 8.78 -7.04
N PHE A 67 0.33 9.11 -8.06
CA PHE A 67 0.30 10.41 -8.71
C PHE A 67 -1.01 10.73 -9.44
N THR A 68 -1.91 9.75 -9.61
CA THR A 68 -3.26 9.95 -10.18
C THR A 68 -4.37 9.93 -9.14
N CYS A 69 -4.04 9.76 -7.85
CA CYS A 69 -5.02 9.80 -6.77
C CYS A 69 -5.22 11.24 -6.28
N ASN A 70 -6.46 11.73 -6.33
CA ASN A 70 -6.85 13.05 -5.81
C ASN A 70 -6.57 13.18 -4.31
N HIS A 71 -6.89 12.16 -3.50
CA HIS A 71 -6.61 12.22 -2.06
C HIS A 71 -5.12 12.24 -1.74
N CYS A 72 -4.26 11.65 -2.59
CA CYS A 72 -2.80 11.79 -2.44
C CYS A 72 -2.33 13.20 -2.78
N ALA A 73 -2.95 13.83 -3.79
CA ALA A 73 -2.68 15.21 -4.15
C ALA A 73 -3.12 16.16 -3.02
N ASP A 74 -4.34 16.01 -2.51
CA ASP A 74 -4.86 16.79 -1.37
C ASP A 74 -3.91 16.68 -0.16
N TRP A 75 -3.51 15.44 0.19
CA TRP A 75 -2.57 15.23 1.30
C TRP A 75 -1.22 15.92 1.06
N THR A 76 -0.66 15.78 -0.14
CA THR A 76 0.63 16.40 -0.51
C THR A 76 0.57 17.92 -0.46
N ASN A 77 -0.55 18.52 -0.87
CA ASN A 77 -0.69 19.96 -0.97
C ASN A 77 -1.10 20.62 0.35
N GLU A 78 -1.91 19.95 1.18
CA GLU A 78 -2.54 20.56 2.35
C GLU A 78 -1.98 20.04 3.68
N VAL A 79 -1.67 18.74 3.75
CA VAL A 79 -1.27 18.07 5.00
C VAL A 79 0.25 17.96 5.13
N LEU A 80 0.94 17.55 4.05
CA LEU A 80 2.38 17.34 4.05
C LEU A 80 3.18 18.57 4.48
N PRO A 81 2.85 19.83 4.10
CA PRO A 81 3.64 20.98 4.56
C PRO A 81 3.64 21.12 6.09
N GLN A 82 2.48 20.93 6.72
CA GLN A 82 2.33 21.00 8.17
C GLN A 82 2.99 19.78 8.85
N PHE A 83 2.80 18.60 8.28
CA PHE A 83 3.42 17.36 8.75
C PHE A 83 4.95 17.45 8.71
N LYS A 84 5.50 17.93 7.60
CA LYS A 84 6.93 18.10 7.37
C LYS A 84 7.53 19.06 8.38
N ALA A 85 6.93 20.24 8.56
CA ALA A 85 7.39 21.23 9.54
C ALA A 85 7.38 20.68 10.98
N ARG A 86 6.34 19.92 11.35
CA ARG A 86 6.18 19.40 12.71
C ARG A 86 7.11 18.21 13.01
N TYR A 87 7.33 17.33 12.04
CA TYR A 87 7.93 16.02 12.28
C TYR A 87 9.19 15.71 11.47
N ILE A 88 9.22 16.04 10.19
CA ILE A 88 10.34 15.70 9.30
C ILE A 88 11.51 16.66 9.55
N ASP A 89 11.23 17.97 9.53
CA ASP A 89 12.24 19.02 9.67
C ASP A 89 12.82 19.07 11.08
N THR A 90 12.07 18.59 12.06
CA THR A 90 12.53 18.44 13.45
C THR A 90 13.29 17.12 13.70
N GLY A 91 13.50 16.31 12.66
CA GLY A 91 14.24 15.05 12.73
C GLY A 91 13.52 13.91 13.46
N LYS A 92 12.22 14.07 13.76
CA LYS A 92 11.42 13.10 14.53
C LYS A 92 10.90 11.97 13.65
N VAL A 93 10.63 12.26 12.38
CA VAL A 93 10.08 11.32 11.40
C VAL A 93 10.93 11.30 10.15
N ARG A 94 11.10 10.10 9.58
CA ARG A 94 11.39 9.93 8.15
C ARG A 94 10.14 9.44 7.43
N LEU A 95 9.79 10.11 6.34
CA LEU A 95 8.70 9.72 5.45
C LEU A 95 9.26 8.89 4.31
N VAL A 96 8.66 7.73 4.07
CA VAL A 96 8.97 6.82 2.97
C VAL A 96 7.80 6.83 2.01
N PHE A 97 8.07 7.19 0.75
CA PHE A 97 7.08 7.13 -0.33
C PHE A 97 7.22 5.83 -1.11
N ARG A 98 6.11 5.12 -1.29
CA ARG A 98 6.01 3.88 -2.08
C ARG A 98 4.93 4.01 -3.13
N ASP A 99 5.26 3.61 -4.35
CA ASP A 99 4.35 3.71 -5.48
C ASP A 99 3.26 2.64 -5.40
N MET A 100 2.01 3.07 -5.50
CA MET A 100 0.88 2.19 -5.76
C MET A 100 0.02 2.82 -6.86
N PRO A 101 0.40 2.66 -8.14
CA PRO A 101 -0.31 3.25 -9.26
C PRO A 101 -1.81 2.89 -9.27
N THR A 102 -2.69 3.89 -9.25
CA THR A 102 -4.14 3.72 -9.38
C THR A 102 -4.60 4.05 -10.81
N ALA A 103 -5.89 3.91 -11.09
CA ALA A 103 -6.42 4.27 -12.40
C ALA A 103 -6.25 5.78 -12.69
N PRO A 104 -5.99 6.18 -13.95
CA PRO A 104 -5.72 5.34 -15.12
C PRO A 104 -4.31 4.75 -15.11
N ALA A 105 -4.20 3.41 -15.13
CA ALA A 105 -2.94 2.72 -14.87
C ALA A 105 -1.77 3.13 -15.79
N PRO A 106 -1.94 3.33 -17.10
CA PRO A 106 -0.83 3.77 -17.96
C PRO A 106 -0.27 5.15 -17.57
N ILE A 107 -1.14 6.08 -17.17
CA ILE A 107 -0.75 7.43 -16.75
C ILE A 107 -0.03 7.36 -15.39
N ALA A 108 -0.61 6.63 -14.44
CA ALA A 108 -0.05 6.47 -13.10
C ALA A 108 1.32 5.79 -13.11
N SER A 109 1.48 4.71 -13.87
CA SER A 109 2.77 4.02 -14.02
C SER A 109 3.81 4.89 -14.73
N THR A 110 3.40 5.71 -15.71
CA THR A 110 4.31 6.65 -16.37
C THR A 110 4.79 7.74 -15.41
N ALA A 111 3.89 8.36 -14.64
CA ALA A 111 4.24 9.34 -13.62
C ALA A 111 5.18 8.75 -12.55
N ALA A 112 4.87 7.54 -12.04
CA ALA A 112 5.69 6.83 -11.09
C ALA A 112 7.10 6.52 -11.65
N GLY A 113 7.17 6.09 -12.91
CA GLY A 113 8.41 5.90 -13.63
C GLY A 113 9.24 7.18 -13.74
N ILE A 114 8.62 8.31 -14.13
CA ILE A 114 9.30 9.60 -14.24
C ILE A 114 9.88 10.02 -12.88
N ALA A 115 9.09 9.92 -11.80
CA ALA A 115 9.54 10.24 -10.46
C ALA A 115 10.74 9.36 -10.02
N ARG A 116 10.67 8.04 -10.24
CA ARG A 116 11.78 7.12 -9.94
C ARG A 116 13.03 7.37 -10.78
N CYS A 117 12.85 7.82 -12.01
CA CYS A 117 13.93 8.13 -12.93
C CYS A 117 14.59 9.48 -12.67
N ALA A 118 14.02 10.35 -11.83
CA ALA A 118 14.64 11.60 -11.41
C ALA A 118 16.01 11.38 -10.73
N ALA A 119 16.78 12.46 -10.55
CA ALA A 119 17.89 12.41 -9.61
C ALA A 119 17.34 12.06 -8.21
N PRO A 120 17.99 11.17 -7.43
CA PRO A 120 17.44 10.69 -6.16
C PRO A 120 17.00 11.82 -5.19
N GLU A 121 17.79 12.89 -5.12
CA GLU A 121 17.53 14.09 -4.31
C GLU A 121 16.38 14.96 -4.83
N ARG A 122 15.95 14.76 -6.09
CA ARG A 122 14.85 15.47 -6.75
C ARG A 122 13.53 14.70 -6.74
N PHE A 123 13.50 13.48 -6.20
CA PHE A 123 12.28 12.66 -6.19
C PHE A 123 11.08 13.41 -5.61
N PHE A 124 11.23 14.06 -4.45
CA PHE A 124 10.13 14.76 -3.79
C PHE A 124 9.75 16.07 -4.49
N ASP A 125 10.67 16.71 -5.20
CA ASP A 125 10.37 17.87 -6.05
C ASP A 125 9.47 17.43 -7.23
N VAL A 126 9.82 16.31 -7.87
CA VAL A 126 9.02 15.71 -8.96
C VAL A 126 7.67 15.21 -8.45
N ALA A 127 7.65 14.54 -7.29
CA ALA A 127 6.42 14.07 -6.67
C ALA A 127 5.47 15.24 -6.37
N HIS A 128 6.00 16.33 -5.80
CA HIS A 128 5.21 17.53 -5.54
C HIS A 128 4.73 18.19 -6.84
N SER A 129 5.56 18.26 -7.89
CA SER A 129 5.13 18.76 -9.21
C SER A 129 3.98 17.94 -9.80
N PHE A 130 4.01 16.61 -9.65
CA PHE A 130 2.90 15.77 -10.09
C PHE A 130 1.64 16.01 -9.27
N MET A 131 1.74 16.00 -7.95
CA MET A 131 0.58 16.14 -7.07
C MET A 131 -0.07 17.53 -7.16
N SER A 132 0.71 18.61 -7.30
CA SER A 132 0.17 19.98 -7.43
C SER A 132 -0.39 20.27 -8.82
N GLY A 133 0.18 19.69 -9.88
CA GLY A 133 -0.31 19.83 -11.25
C GLY A 133 -1.45 18.88 -11.65
N GLN A 134 -1.88 18.01 -10.73
CA GLN A 134 -2.77 16.88 -11.03
C GLN A 134 -4.13 17.32 -11.58
N SER A 135 -4.86 18.20 -10.88
CA SER A 135 -6.24 18.55 -11.30
C SER A 135 -6.27 19.20 -12.69
N ALA A 136 -5.34 20.12 -12.98
CA ALA A 136 -5.21 20.74 -14.29
C ALA A 136 -4.98 19.72 -15.42
N ALA A 137 -4.17 18.68 -15.17
CA ALA A 137 -3.92 17.62 -16.14
C ALA A 137 -5.18 16.80 -16.45
N PHE A 138 -5.95 16.44 -15.41
CA PHE A 138 -7.18 15.64 -15.55
C PHE A 138 -8.34 16.45 -16.13
N GLU A 139 -8.46 17.73 -15.79
CA GLU A 139 -9.45 18.64 -16.38
C GLU A 139 -9.20 18.86 -17.88
N LYS A 140 -7.94 19.00 -18.27
CA LYS A 140 -7.54 19.14 -19.68
C LYS A 140 -7.69 17.82 -20.46
N GLY A 141 -7.64 16.68 -19.77
CA GLY A 141 -7.63 15.35 -20.39
C GLY A 141 -6.34 15.03 -21.14
N ASP A 142 -5.25 15.77 -20.89
CA ASP A 142 -3.94 15.61 -21.53
C ASP A 142 -2.82 15.71 -20.49
N ALA A 143 -2.13 14.59 -20.27
CA ALA A 143 -1.03 14.47 -19.31
C ALA A 143 0.33 14.95 -19.84
N ARG A 144 0.44 15.36 -21.12
CA ARG A 144 1.73 15.72 -21.73
C ARG A 144 2.43 16.85 -20.97
N GLU A 145 1.74 17.95 -20.74
CA GLU A 145 2.30 19.11 -20.03
C GLU A 145 2.64 18.77 -18.58
N TRP A 146 1.79 17.96 -17.94
CA TRP A 146 2.00 17.47 -16.58
C TRP A 146 3.29 16.64 -16.45
N PHE A 147 3.56 15.73 -17.40
CA PHE A 147 4.82 15.00 -17.48
C PHE A 147 6.02 15.91 -17.74
N MET A 148 5.89 16.88 -18.65
CA MET A 148 7.00 17.78 -18.98
C MET A 148 7.40 18.68 -17.81
N ASN A 149 6.43 19.16 -17.03
CA ASN A 149 6.70 19.97 -15.82
C ASN A 149 7.47 19.15 -14.77
N ALA A 150 7.08 17.89 -14.56
CA ALA A 150 7.78 16.98 -13.68
C ALA A 150 9.21 16.66 -14.17
N ILE A 151 9.40 16.43 -15.47
CA ILE A 151 10.73 16.20 -16.06
C ILE A 151 11.62 17.43 -15.86
N ALA A 152 11.09 18.65 -16.01
CA ALA A 152 11.85 19.89 -15.87
C ALA A 152 12.47 20.08 -14.48
N VAL A 153 11.86 19.54 -13.42
CA VAL A 153 12.37 19.61 -12.04
C VAL A 153 13.13 18.34 -11.61
N SER A 154 13.27 17.36 -12.50
CA SER A 154 13.83 16.04 -12.18
C SER A 154 15.34 16.03 -11.94
N GLY A 155 16.05 17.10 -12.27
CA GLY A 155 17.52 17.13 -12.27
C GLY A 155 18.15 16.28 -13.38
N ARG A 156 17.37 15.84 -14.37
CA ARG A 156 17.83 15.09 -15.54
C ARG A 156 17.24 15.67 -16.83
N THR A 157 17.91 15.39 -17.95
CA THR A 157 17.40 15.67 -19.29
C THR A 157 16.25 14.73 -19.65
N GLN A 158 15.42 15.15 -20.61
CA GLN A 158 14.34 14.31 -21.11
C GLN A 158 14.87 12.98 -21.66
N GLU A 159 15.98 13.00 -22.40
CA GLU A 159 16.60 11.80 -22.98
C GLU A 159 17.06 10.82 -21.89
N GLN A 160 17.60 11.32 -20.78
CA GLN A 160 17.98 10.49 -19.64
C GLN A 160 16.76 9.86 -18.95
N ILE A 161 15.66 10.61 -18.81
CA ILE A 161 14.40 10.06 -18.26
C ILE A 161 13.85 8.99 -19.19
N GLU A 162 13.77 9.25 -20.49
CA GLU A 162 13.27 8.28 -21.48
C GLU A 162 14.12 7.01 -21.53
N ALA A 163 15.45 7.13 -21.43
CA ALA A 163 16.34 5.97 -21.35
C ALA A 163 16.10 5.16 -20.07
N CYS A 164 15.93 5.83 -18.93
CA CYS A 164 15.62 5.19 -17.66
C CYS A 164 14.25 4.49 -17.66
N LEU A 165 13.21 5.11 -18.26
CA LEU A 165 11.87 4.51 -18.38
C LEU A 165 11.89 3.21 -19.20
N LYS A 166 12.79 3.11 -20.18
CA LYS A 166 12.97 1.90 -21.01
C LYS A 166 13.79 0.81 -20.31
N ALA A 167 14.45 1.11 -19.19
CA ALA A 167 15.27 0.15 -18.47
C ALA A 167 14.39 -0.87 -17.73
N PRO A 168 14.65 -2.19 -17.84
CA PRO A 168 13.91 -3.22 -17.08
C PRO A 168 13.94 -3.00 -15.56
N ALA A 169 15.00 -2.37 -15.05
CA ALA A 169 15.12 -2.06 -13.63
C ALA A 169 13.99 -1.13 -13.14
N THR A 170 13.50 -0.20 -13.98
CA THR A 170 12.44 0.74 -13.61
C THR A 170 11.10 0.03 -13.46
N SER A 171 10.74 -0.82 -14.42
CA SER A 171 9.50 -1.60 -14.35
C SER A 171 9.54 -2.64 -13.23
N GLN A 172 10.69 -3.29 -13.00
CA GLN A 172 10.88 -4.20 -11.86
C GLN A 172 10.74 -3.49 -10.53
N ALA A 173 11.30 -2.29 -10.39
CA ALA A 173 11.19 -1.51 -9.16
C ALA A 173 9.73 -1.12 -8.89
N LEU A 174 8.98 -0.67 -9.89
CA LEU A 174 7.55 -0.36 -9.74
C LEU A 174 6.73 -1.60 -9.39
N GLN A 175 7.02 -2.73 -10.03
CA GLN A 175 6.35 -4.00 -9.74
C GLN A 175 6.59 -4.44 -8.29
N ALA A 176 7.82 -4.31 -7.78
CA ALA A 176 8.15 -4.65 -6.40
C ALA A 176 7.40 -3.78 -5.38
N GLU A 177 7.18 -2.50 -5.66
CA GLU A 177 6.36 -1.63 -4.79
C GLU A 177 4.90 -2.06 -4.77
N VAL A 178 4.33 -2.41 -5.92
CA VAL A 178 2.94 -2.90 -6.04
C VAL A 178 2.78 -4.21 -5.28
N GLU A 179 3.71 -5.16 -5.43
CA GLU A 179 3.74 -6.40 -4.66
C GLU A 179 3.85 -6.13 -3.17
N GLY A 180 4.69 -5.17 -2.78
CA GLY A 180 4.82 -4.72 -1.40
C GLY A 180 3.54 -4.11 -0.84
N ALA A 181 2.80 -3.34 -1.64
CA ALA A 181 1.51 -2.76 -1.27
C ALA A 181 0.47 -3.87 -1.04
N VAL A 182 0.39 -4.86 -1.94
CA VAL A 182 -0.49 -6.02 -1.80
C VAL A 182 -0.12 -6.83 -0.55
N ALA A 183 1.17 -7.09 -0.31
CA ALA A 183 1.65 -7.81 0.87
C ALA A 183 1.35 -7.06 2.18
N ALA A 184 1.31 -5.73 2.16
CA ALA A 184 0.90 -4.87 3.27
C ALA A 184 -0.62 -4.70 3.39
N GLY A 185 -1.41 -5.39 2.57
CA GLY A 185 -2.88 -5.31 2.56
C GLY A 185 -3.42 -3.94 2.14
N VAL A 186 -2.70 -3.22 1.28
CA VAL A 186 -3.14 -1.92 0.75
C VAL A 186 -4.19 -2.14 -0.33
N THR A 187 -5.36 -1.53 -0.14
CA THR A 187 -6.50 -1.60 -1.06
C THR A 187 -6.84 -0.25 -1.71
N GLY A 188 -6.17 0.83 -1.31
CA GLY A 188 -6.40 2.18 -1.80
C GLY A 188 -5.33 3.16 -1.34
N THR A 189 -5.30 4.32 -1.98
CA THR A 189 -4.33 5.40 -1.73
C THR A 189 -5.02 6.70 -1.30
N PRO A 190 -4.37 7.53 -0.46
CA PRO A 190 -3.13 7.22 0.23
C PRO A 190 -3.37 6.19 1.36
N SER A 191 -2.37 5.36 1.65
CA SER A 191 -2.37 4.46 2.81
C SER A 191 -1.12 4.70 3.65
N PHE A 192 -1.31 4.91 4.95
CA PHE A 192 -0.22 5.24 5.87
C PHE A 192 0.07 4.13 6.87
N PHE A 193 1.35 3.98 7.18
CA PHE A 193 1.84 3.13 8.26
C PHE A 193 2.83 3.88 9.14
N VAL A 194 2.65 3.82 10.45
CA VAL A 194 3.59 4.38 11.44
C VAL A 194 4.27 3.21 12.15
N ASN A 195 5.57 3.06 11.96
CA ASN A 195 6.37 1.93 12.47
C ASN A 195 5.71 0.55 12.19
N GLY A 196 5.16 0.38 10.98
CA GLY A 196 4.50 -0.86 10.53
C GLY A 196 3.03 -1.00 10.92
N LYS A 197 2.48 -0.10 11.75
CA LYS A 197 1.05 -0.10 12.10
C LYS A 197 0.27 0.76 11.10
N ARG A 198 -0.75 0.16 10.45
CA ARG A 198 -1.68 0.88 9.56
C ARG A 198 -2.42 1.99 10.31
N ILE A 199 -2.55 3.14 9.67
CA ILE A 199 -3.37 4.26 10.10
C ILE A 199 -4.58 4.33 9.18
N GLU A 200 -5.78 4.39 9.76
CA GLU A 200 -7.05 4.38 9.02
C GLU A 200 -7.34 5.71 8.29
N ASP A 201 -6.81 6.81 8.83
CA ASP A 201 -7.01 8.16 8.33
C ASP A 201 -5.67 8.81 7.96
N HIS A 202 -5.67 9.59 6.88
CA HIS A 202 -4.52 10.32 6.37
C HIS A 202 -4.43 11.76 6.89
N SER A 203 -5.36 12.20 7.74
CA SER A 203 -5.31 13.53 8.36
C SER A 203 -4.05 13.72 9.22
N LEU A 204 -3.63 14.99 9.34
CA LEU A 204 -2.56 15.36 10.27
C LEU A 204 -2.90 14.93 11.71
N GLN A 205 -4.17 14.99 12.10
CA GLN A 205 -4.61 14.63 13.45
C GLN A 205 -4.39 13.15 13.74
N ALA A 206 -4.83 12.25 12.84
CA ALA A 206 -4.66 10.82 13.00
C ALA A 206 -3.19 10.41 13.02
N LEU A 207 -2.38 10.96 12.09
CA LEU A 207 -0.94 10.75 12.06
C LEU A 207 -0.28 11.26 13.36
N SER A 208 -0.65 12.45 13.83
CA SER A 208 -0.11 13.02 15.06
C SER A 208 -0.44 12.16 16.29
N ALA A 209 -1.66 11.64 16.38
CA ALA A 209 -2.07 10.76 17.47
C ALA A 209 -1.26 9.46 17.53
N ALA A 210 -0.85 8.93 16.37
CA ALA A 210 0.01 7.76 16.27
C ALA A 210 1.50 8.07 16.56
N ILE A 211 1.98 9.25 16.16
CA ILE A 211 3.40 9.62 16.23
C ILE A 211 3.78 10.21 17.60
N ASP A 212 2.97 11.13 18.14
CA ASP A 212 3.32 11.91 19.32
C ASP A 212 3.68 11.07 20.56
N PRO A 213 3.01 9.95 20.87
CA PRO A 213 3.42 9.07 21.97
C PRO A 213 4.81 8.43 21.76
N LEU A 214 5.20 8.16 20.51
CA LEU A 214 6.45 7.47 20.18
C LEU A 214 7.68 8.37 20.32
N ILE A 215 7.48 9.68 20.23
CA ILE A 215 8.54 10.69 20.29
C ILE A 215 8.63 11.40 21.66
N ARG A 216 7.61 11.27 22.51
CA ARG A 216 7.62 11.79 23.90
C ARG A 216 8.25 10.82 24.89
N ALA A 217 8.30 9.53 24.55
CA ALA A 217 8.86 8.48 25.40
C ALA A 217 10.38 8.31 25.27
N ARG A 218 11.06 9.27 24.62
CA ARG A 218 12.50 9.30 24.37
C ARG A 218 13.06 10.64 24.81
#